data_AF-A0A2N0QI72-F1
#
_entry.id   AF-A0A2N0QI72-F1
#
_cell.length_a   1.000
_cell.length_b   1.000
_cell.length_c   1.000
_cell.angle_alpha   90.00
_cell.angle_beta   90.00
_cell.angle_gamma   90.00
#
_symmetry.space_group_name_H-M   'P 1'
#
loop_
_entity.id
_entity.type
_entity.pdbx_description
1 polymer ?
#
loop_
_entity_poly.entity_id
_entity_poly.type
_entity_poly.pdbx_seq_one_letter_code
_entity_poly.pdbx_strand_id
1 'polypeptide(L)'
;YNCSNTLNTIIFYYINFEGINNLDKIFDQLNVLESIHIVYCSFLNNNFIQQIINLTKPFKLKSLFISEISQIESLKLLFQKSGDHLENFGYKFDYNYDLSLKRQLSELLIVYCNNIKFLDFNEFEGQITSFNLIEMIKHNLNYLSISIIGYNDTEHISSIVLQNLGQTLPPVLEYLNLVLKIKADDFEVFLKNSQDTFIKK
;
A
#
# COMPACT_ATOMS: atom_id res chain seq x y z
N TYR A 1 35.88 6.18 16.99
CA TYR A 1 35.76 4.93 16.20
C TYR A 1 34.74 5.18 15.11
N ASN A 2 35.20 5.34 13.87
CA ASN A 2 34.32 5.47 12.71
C ASN A 2 34.12 4.05 12.17
N CYS A 3 33.28 3.26 12.84
CA CYS A 3 32.84 1.99 12.27
C CYS A 3 32.02 2.36 11.03
N SER A 4 32.46 1.96 9.84
CA SER A 4 31.65 2.15 8.62
C SER A 4 30.41 1.28 8.77
N ASN A 5 29.31 1.87 9.18
CA ASN A 5 28.05 1.17 9.17
C ASN A 5 27.75 0.77 7.73
N THR A 6 27.48 -0.52 7.50
CA THR A 6 27.13 -1.09 6.19
C THR A 6 25.62 -1.30 6.04
N LEU A 7 24.82 -0.91 7.05
CA LEU A 7 23.38 -1.04 7.04
C LEU A 7 22.76 -0.06 6.05
N ASN A 8 22.42 -0.57 4.87
CA ASN A 8 21.82 0.19 3.78
C ASN A 8 20.29 0.01 3.68
N THR A 9 19.73 -1.03 4.28
CA THR A 9 18.28 -1.30 4.27
C THR A 9 17.78 -1.62 5.67
N ILE A 10 16.66 -1.00 6.05
CA ILE A 10 15.94 -1.31 7.29
C ILE A 10 14.50 -1.69 6.95
N ILE A 11 14.02 -2.77 7.56
CA ILE A 11 12.62 -3.19 7.51
C ILE A 11 12.07 -3.14 8.93
N PHE A 12 11.10 -2.26 9.16
CA PHE A 12 10.29 -2.26 10.37
C PHE A 12 9.06 -3.13 10.11
N TYR A 13 8.88 -4.17 10.92
CA TYR A 13 7.79 -5.13 10.79
C TYR A 13 7.06 -5.27 12.13
N TYR A 14 5.78 -4.91 12.18
CA TYR A 14 4.95 -4.95 13.40
C TYR A 14 5.56 -4.24 14.62
N ILE A 15 6.32 -3.18 14.38
CA ILE A 15 6.89 -2.36 15.45
C ILE A 15 5.85 -1.37 15.96
N ASN A 16 5.74 -1.26 17.28
CA ASN A 16 5.02 -0.19 17.94
C ASN A 16 5.95 1.02 18.10
N PHE A 17 5.63 2.14 17.45
CA PHE A 17 6.40 3.39 17.56
C PHE A 17 5.97 4.33 18.69
N GLU A 18 5.09 3.88 19.59
CA GLU A 18 4.67 4.65 20.76
C GLU A 18 5.87 5.08 21.61
N GLY A 19 5.95 6.38 21.92
CA GLY A 19 7.03 6.96 22.71
C GLY A 19 8.37 7.11 22.00
N ILE A 20 8.52 6.66 20.76
CA ILE A 20 9.78 6.80 20.01
C ILE A 20 9.97 8.25 19.53
N ASN A 21 11.03 8.90 20.02
CA ASN A 21 11.29 10.33 19.84
C ASN A 21 12.74 10.70 19.47
N ASN A 22 13.55 9.72 19.08
CA ASN A 22 14.97 9.87 18.78
C ASN A 22 15.40 9.21 17.46
N LEU A 23 14.46 8.89 16.56
CA LEU A 23 14.77 8.23 15.28
C LEU A 23 15.62 9.11 14.38
N ASP A 24 15.38 10.41 14.37
CA ASP A 24 16.17 11.41 13.68
C ASP A 24 17.66 11.30 14.01
N LYS A 25 17.98 11.28 15.32
CA LYS A 25 19.35 11.17 15.82
C LYS A 25 20.01 9.84 15.47
N ILE A 26 19.25 8.75 15.50
CA ILE A 26 19.76 7.41 15.17
C ILE A 26 20.03 7.31 13.67
N PHE A 27 19.11 7.77 12.83
CA PHE A 27 19.22 7.68 11.38
C PHE A 27 20.29 8.62 10.84
N ASP A 28 20.49 9.78 11.48
CA ASP A 28 21.62 10.66 11.19
C ASP A 28 22.99 10.03 11.46
N GLN A 29 23.07 8.86 12.12
CA GLN A 29 24.32 8.08 12.23
C GLN A 29 24.48 7.04 11.11
N LEU A 30 23.42 6.75 10.35
CA LEU A 30 23.41 5.76 9.28
C LEU A 30 23.85 6.40 7.95
N ASN A 31 25.16 6.50 7.72
CA ASN A 31 25.73 7.19 6.54
C ASN A 31 25.43 6.52 5.19
N VAL A 32 25.10 5.23 5.17
CA VAL A 32 24.88 4.43 3.94
C VAL A 32 23.44 3.95 3.80
N LEU A 33 22.51 4.47 4.61
CA LEU A 33 21.11 4.04 4.55
C LEU A 33 20.49 4.46 3.22
N GLU A 34 20.13 3.48 2.40
CA GLU A 34 19.52 3.67 1.09
C GLU A 34 18.01 3.50 1.14
N SER A 35 17.51 2.50 1.88
CA SER A 35 16.07 2.21 1.90
C SER A 35 15.48 1.86 3.25
N ILE A 36 14.23 2.26 3.42
CA ILE A 36 13.38 1.95 4.57
C ILE A 36 12.11 1.28 4.05
N HIS A 37 11.66 0.29 4.81
CA HIS A 37 10.40 -0.41 4.60
C HIS A 37 9.64 -0.39 5.92
N ILE A 38 8.39 0.05 5.90
CA ILE A 38 7.50 0.08 7.07
C ILE A 38 6.33 -0.85 6.78
N VAL A 39 6.18 -1.88 7.61
CA VAL A 39 5.23 -2.97 7.36
C VAL A 39 4.42 -3.25 8.62
N TYR A 40 3.13 -2.87 8.59
CA TYR A 40 2.16 -3.05 9.67
C TYR A 40 2.63 -2.56 11.04
N CYS A 41 3.40 -1.48 11.06
CA CYS A 41 3.78 -0.79 12.28
C CYS A 41 2.62 0.06 12.81
N SER A 42 2.51 0.18 14.14
CA SER A 42 1.51 1.02 14.81
C SER A 42 2.12 2.35 15.28
N PHE A 43 1.25 3.31 15.60
CA PHE A 43 1.63 4.65 16.07
C PHE A 43 2.49 5.44 15.06
N LEU A 44 2.16 5.35 13.77
CA LEU A 44 2.67 6.23 12.71
C LEU A 44 2.04 7.64 12.81
N ASN A 45 2.13 8.24 13.99
CA ASN A 45 1.55 9.54 14.31
C ASN A 45 2.39 10.69 13.73
N ASN A 46 1.89 11.92 13.86
CA ASN A 46 2.60 13.10 13.38
C ASN A 46 4.02 13.20 13.98
N ASN A 47 4.23 12.87 15.26
CA ASN A 47 5.56 12.94 15.87
C ASN A 47 6.56 11.96 15.21
N PHE A 48 6.14 10.74 14.89
CA PHE A 48 6.95 9.80 14.12
C PHE A 48 7.24 10.33 12.71
N ILE A 49 6.20 10.78 12.01
CA ILE A 49 6.34 11.25 10.63
C ILE A 49 7.22 12.50 10.53
N GLN A 50 7.12 13.44 11.49
CA GLN A 50 8.00 14.61 11.54
C GLN A 50 9.47 14.21 11.73
N GLN A 51 9.75 13.21 12.58
CA GLN A 51 11.12 12.68 12.71
C GLN A 51 11.65 12.17 11.37
N ILE A 52 10.83 11.45 10.60
CA ILE A 52 11.20 10.93 9.28
C ILE A 52 11.40 12.07 8.25
N ILE A 53 10.54 13.09 8.26
CA ILE A 53 10.64 14.23 7.33
C ILE A 53 11.89 15.08 7.59
N ASN A 54 12.24 15.25 8.88
CA ASN A 54 13.37 16.06 9.33
C ASN A 54 14.74 15.42 9.05
N LEU A 55 14.76 14.16 8.61
CA LEU A 55 15.99 13.50 8.17
C LEU A 55 16.60 14.26 6.99
N THR A 56 17.82 14.72 7.20
CA THR A 56 18.59 15.46 6.19
C THR A 56 19.27 14.53 5.19
N LYS A 57 19.56 13.30 5.61
CA LYS A 57 20.19 12.30 4.75
C LYS A 57 19.18 11.73 3.75
N PRO A 58 19.60 11.53 2.48
CA PRO A 58 18.73 10.93 1.49
C PRO A 58 18.53 9.45 1.82
N PHE A 59 17.27 9.03 1.95
CA PHE A 59 16.86 7.63 2.00
C PHE A 59 15.60 7.45 1.14
N LYS A 60 15.27 6.21 0.80
CA LYS A 60 14.09 5.86 0.01
C LYS A 60 13.12 5.05 0.86
N LEU A 61 11.92 5.58 1.09
CA LEU A 61 10.83 4.74 1.60
C LEU A 61 10.29 3.88 0.46
N LYS A 62 10.71 2.61 0.41
CA LYS A 62 10.37 1.69 -0.68
C LYS A 62 9.09 0.89 -0.44
N SER A 63 8.73 0.68 0.83
CA SER A 63 7.52 -0.05 1.20
C SER A 63 6.79 0.62 2.34
N LEU A 64 5.47 0.72 2.21
CA LEU A 64 4.58 1.16 3.28
C LEU A 64 3.32 0.28 3.30
N PHE A 65 3.16 -0.51 4.35
CA PHE A 65 1.94 -1.27 4.62
C PHE A 65 1.34 -0.81 5.94
N ILE A 66 0.08 -0.38 5.92
CA ILE A 66 -0.60 0.23 7.08
C ILE A 66 -1.86 -0.54 7.46
N SER A 67 -2.19 -0.58 8.75
CA SER A 67 -3.45 -1.13 9.25
C SER A 67 -4.40 -0.07 9.81
N GLU A 68 -3.94 1.18 9.89
CA GLU A 68 -4.69 2.32 10.39
C GLU A 68 -4.14 3.61 9.77
N ILE A 69 -5.02 4.59 9.55
CA ILE A 69 -4.68 5.99 9.26
C ILE A 69 -5.07 6.81 10.49
N SER A 70 -4.09 7.24 11.27
CA SER A 70 -4.36 8.11 12.43
C SER A 70 -4.68 9.55 11.99
N GLN A 71 -3.91 10.08 11.03
CA GLN A 71 -4.03 11.45 10.53
C GLN A 71 -3.64 11.52 9.05
N ILE A 72 -4.59 11.86 8.20
CA ILE A 72 -4.38 11.92 6.75
C ILE A 72 -3.31 12.95 6.34
N GLU A 73 -3.24 14.10 7.03
CA GLU A 73 -2.26 15.14 6.73
C GLU A 73 -0.82 14.67 7.00
N SER A 74 -0.62 13.78 7.98
CA SER A 74 0.69 13.19 8.23
C SER A 74 1.12 12.28 7.07
N LEU A 75 0.20 11.45 6.56
CA LEU A 75 0.48 10.60 5.39
C LEU A 75 0.78 11.45 4.14
N LYS A 76 0.06 12.54 3.94
CA LYS A 76 0.32 13.48 2.85
C LYS A 76 1.74 14.03 2.90
N LEU A 77 2.21 14.47 4.07
CA LEU A 77 3.59 14.96 4.22
C LEU A 77 4.63 13.84 3.97
N LEU A 78 4.35 12.62 4.42
CA LEU A 78 5.22 11.46 4.14
C LEU A 78 5.33 11.20 2.64
N PHE A 79 4.20 11.20 1.93
CA PHE A 79 4.17 10.97 0.48
C PHE A 79 4.77 12.13 -0.31
N GLN A 80 4.62 13.38 0.12
CA GLN A 80 5.34 14.50 -0.48
C GLN A 80 6.86 14.33 -0.38
N LYS A 81 7.35 13.73 0.70
CA LYS A 81 8.78 13.52 0.93
C LYS A 81 9.35 12.30 0.20
N SER A 82 8.58 11.21 0.11
CA SER A 82 9.12 9.90 -0.30
C SER A 82 8.25 9.12 -1.30
N GLY A 83 7.12 9.68 -1.74
CA GLY A 83 6.13 8.97 -2.55
C GLY A 83 6.65 8.55 -3.92
N ASP A 84 7.57 9.31 -4.51
CA ASP A 84 8.25 9.00 -5.76
C ASP A 84 9.22 7.81 -5.64
N HIS A 85 9.56 7.38 -4.43
CA HIS A 85 10.39 6.20 -4.19
C HIS A 85 9.60 4.98 -3.73
N LEU A 86 8.29 5.13 -3.53
CA LEU A 86 7.44 4.06 -3.02
C LEU A 86 7.14 3.05 -4.12
N GLU A 87 7.60 1.82 -3.94
CA GLU A 87 7.42 0.72 -4.89
C GLU A 87 6.37 -0.29 -4.43
N ASN A 88 6.16 -0.41 -3.11
CA ASN A 88 5.23 -1.36 -2.52
C ASN A 88 4.32 -0.64 -1.56
N PHE A 89 3.02 -0.77 -1.77
CA PHE A 89 2.03 -0.17 -0.91
C PHE A 89 0.96 -1.18 -0.54
N GLY A 90 0.47 -1.10 0.69
CA GLY A 90 -0.72 -1.83 1.04
C GLY A 90 -1.42 -1.33 2.29
N TYR A 91 -2.67 -1.74 2.43
CA TYR A 91 -3.45 -1.44 3.61
C TYR A 91 -4.41 -2.56 4.00
N LYS A 92 -4.55 -2.78 5.31
CA LYS A 92 -5.50 -3.73 5.87
C LYS A 92 -6.31 -3.06 6.96
N PHE A 93 -7.46 -2.50 6.58
CA PHE A 93 -8.34 -1.77 7.50
C PHE A 93 -9.46 -2.67 8.02
N ASP A 94 -9.95 -2.39 9.23
CA ASP A 94 -11.14 -3.08 9.72
C ASP A 94 -12.40 -2.72 8.89
N TYR A 95 -13.41 -3.59 8.91
CA TYR A 95 -14.63 -3.38 8.10
C TYR A 95 -15.45 -2.14 8.51
N ASN A 96 -15.27 -1.63 9.73
CA ASN A 96 -15.92 -0.41 10.22
C ASN A 96 -15.08 0.87 9.99
N TYR A 97 -14.05 0.79 9.15
CA TYR A 97 -13.12 1.89 8.98
C TYR A 97 -13.74 3.09 8.25
N ASP A 98 -13.29 4.31 8.55
CA ASP A 98 -13.81 5.52 7.92
C ASP A 98 -13.48 5.54 6.42
N LEU A 99 -14.54 5.39 5.62
CA LEU A 99 -14.48 5.38 4.16
C LEU A 99 -13.95 6.68 3.57
N SER A 100 -14.19 7.81 4.25
CA SER A 100 -13.66 9.11 3.84
C SER A 100 -12.13 9.09 3.86
N LEU A 101 -11.52 8.48 4.88
CA LEU A 101 -10.07 8.33 4.98
C LEU A 101 -9.52 7.39 3.90
N LYS A 102 -10.20 6.28 3.60
CA LYS A 102 -9.81 5.37 2.49
C LYS A 102 -9.81 6.10 1.14
N ARG A 103 -10.82 6.93 0.87
CA ARG A 103 -10.89 7.76 -0.35
C ARG A 103 -9.75 8.77 -0.40
N GLN A 104 -9.54 9.53 0.67
CA GLN A 104 -8.46 10.52 0.75
C GLN A 104 -7.08 9.85 0.59
N LEU A 105 -6.86 8.68 1.17
CA LEU A 105 -5.63 7.91 0.97
C LEU A 105 -5.40 7.59 -0.51
N SER A 106 -6.45 7.13 -1.20
CA SER A 106 -6.37 6.82 -2.63
C SER A 106 -6.01 8.05 -3.46
N GLU A 107 -6.64 9.20 -3.17
CA GLU A 107 -6.33 10.49 -3.82
C GLU A 107 -4.86 10.90 -3.59
N LEU A 108 -4.34 10.72 -2.37
CA LEU A 108 -2.94 11.02 -2.08
C LEU A 108 -1.97 10.11 -2.82
N LEU A 109 -2.23 8.80 -2.88
CA LEU A 109 -1.38 7.85 -3.62
C LEU A 109 -1.32 8.21 -5.10
N ILE A 110 -2.46 8.56 -5.69
CA ILE A 110 -2.57 9.01 -7.07
C ILE A 110 -1.71 10.26 -7.34
N VAL A 111 -1.69 11.21 -6.40
CA VAL A 111 -1.00 12.49 -6.59
C VAL A 111 0.51 12.37 -6.35
N TYR A 112 0.93 11.54 -5.39
CA TYR A 112 2.31 11.55 -4.90
C TYR A 112 3.09 10.26 -5.18
N CYS A 113 2.44 9.15 -5.53
CA CYS A 113 3.07 7.83 -5.62
C CYS A 113 2.96 7.24 -7.03
N ASN A 114 3.89 7.62 -7.90
CA ASN A 114 3.85 7.24 -9.31
C ASN A 114 4.57 5.91 -9.63
N ASN A 115 5.27 5.29 -8.67
CA ASN A 115 6.14 4.13 -8.91
C ASN A 115 5.69 2.83 -8.22
N ILE A 116 4.41 2.75 -7.82
CA ILE A 116 3.86 1.57 -7.16
C ILE A 116 3.86 0.39 -8.13
N LYS A 117 4.61 -0.65 -7.77
CA LYS A 117 4.71 -1.94 -8.48
C LYS A 117 3.93 -3.03 -7.79
N PHE A 118 3.77 -2.94 -6.48
CA PHE A 118 3.00 -3.89 -5.69
C PHE A 118 1.92 -3.17 -4.89
N LEU A 119 0.68 -3.60 -5.06
CA LEU A 119 -0.47 -3.14 -4.30
C LEU A 119 -1.12 -4.33 -3.57
N ASP A 120 -1.21 -4.27 -2.23
CA ASP A 120 -1.95 -5.24 -1.38
C ASP A 120 -3.02 -4.52 -0.56
N PHE A 121 -4.28 -4.87 -0.74
CA PHE A 121 -5.33 -4.29 0.10
C PHE A 121 -6.46 -5.24 0.44
N ASN A 122 -7.21 -4.89 1.48
CA ASN A 122 -8.49 -5.52 1.74
C ASN A 122 -9.67 -4.69 1.25
N GLU A 123 -10.64 -5.35 0.62
CA GLU A 123 -11.91 -4.77 0.18
C GLU A 123 -13.05 -5.30 1.05
N PHE A 124 -13.94 -4.41 1.46
CA PHE A 124 -15.05 -4.75 2.36
C PHE A 124 -16.37 -4.11 1.95
N GLU A 125 -16.40 -3.35 0.85
CA GLU A 125 -17.63 -2.71 0.35
C GLU A 125 -17.79 -2.77 -1.18
N GLY A 126 -16.79 -3.27 -1.91
CA GLY A 126 -16.84 -3.33 -3.38
C GLY A 126 -16.73 -1.94 -4.04
N GLN A 127 -16.04 -1.00 -3.38
CA GLN A 127 -15.99 0.39 -3.82
C GLN A 127 -15.21 0.61 -5.13
N ILE A 128 -15.72 1.52 -5.96
CA ILE A 128 -15.10 2.03 -7.19
C ILE A 128 -13.72 2.69 -6.91
N THR A 129 -13.51 3.25 -5.73
CA THR A 129 -12.29 4.01 -5.37
C THR A 129 -11.02 3.15 -5.46
N SER A 130 -11.05 1.91 -4.96
CA SER A 130 -9.93 0.97 -5.05
C SER A 130 -9.59 0.63 -6.51
N PHE A 131 -10.62 0.50 -7.37
CA PHE A 131 -10.45 0.21 -8.80
C PHE A 131 -9.92 1.42 -9.57
N ASN A 132 -10.33 2.64 -9.21
CA ASN A 132 -9.74 3.86 -9.75
C ASN A 132 -8.24 3.94 -9.43
N LEU A 133 -7.82 3.57 -8.21
CA LEU A 133 -6.41 3.51 -7.86
C LEU A 133 -5.65 2.53 -8.76
N ILE A 134 -6.16 1.30 -8.92
CA ILE A 134 -5.57 0.29 -9.81
C ILE A 134 -5.44 0.84 -11.23
N GLU A 135 -6.53 1.36 -11.78
CA GLU A 135 -6.60 1.92 -13.14
C GLU A 135 -5.56 3.03 -13.35
N MET A 136 -5.34 3.88 -12.34
CA MET A 136 -4.37 4.97 -12.41
C MET A 136 -2.91 4.51 -12.32
N ILE A 137 -2.62 3.46 -11.55
CA ILE A 137 -1.24 2.95 -11.39
C ILE A 137 -0.91 1.77 -12.32
N LYS A 138 -1.86 1.32 -13.13
CA LYS A 138 -1.78 0.07 -13.92
C LYS A 138 -0.53 -0.05 -14.79
N HIS A 139 0.01 1.07 -15.28
CA HIS A 139 1.21 1.06 -16.12
C HIS A 139 2.49 0.61 -15.40
N ASN A 140 2.53 0.76 -14.07
CA ASN A 140 3.68 0.38 -13.23
C ASN A 140 3.39 -0.85 -12.35
N LEU A 141 2.12 -1.26 -12.27
CA LEU A 141 1.67 -2.34 -11.40
C LEU A 141 2.06 -3.71 -11.94
N ASN A 142 2.92 -4.42 -11.20
CA ASN A 142 3.36 -5.78 -11.52
C ASN A 142 2.70 -6.84 -10.64
N TYR A 143 2.34 -6.47 -9.41
CA TYR A 143 1.83 -7.38 -8.39
C TYR A 143 0.56 -6.78 -7.79
N LEU A 144 -0.51 -7.57 -7.74
CA LEU A 144 -1.77 -7.16 -7.14
C LEU A 144 -2.26 -8.25 -6.18
N SER A 145 -2.57 -7.86 -4.95
CA SER A 145 -3.18 -8.72 -3.94
C SER A 145 -4.44 -8.04 -3.40
N ILE A 146 -5.57 -8.75 -3.49
CA ILE A 146 -6.86 -8.29 -2.98
C ILE A 146 -7.42 -9.37 -2.07
N SER A 147 -7.77 -8.99 -0.85
CA SER A 147 -8.47 -9.85 0.10
C SER A 147 -9.82 -9.25 0.47
N ILE A 148 -10.83 -10.08 0.70
CA ILE A 148 -12.08 -9.59 1.29
C ILE A 148 -12.11 -9.97 2.77
N ILE A 149 -12.28 -8.97 3.63
CA ILE A 149 -12.38 -9.15 5.09
C ILE A 149 -13.78 -8.70 5.53
N GLY A 150 -14.58 -9.63 6.06
CA GLY A 150 -15.94 -9.35 6.54
C GLY A 150 -16.73 -10.62 6.85
N TYR A 151 -17.76 -10.52 7.70
CA TYR A 151 -18.58 -11.67 8.13
C TYR A 151 -19.92 -11.80 7.38
N ASN A 152 -20.47 -10.69 6.90
CA ASN A 152 -21.74 -10.63 6.17
C ASN A 152 -21.48 -10.09 4.75
N ASP A 153 -22.13 -10.65 3.74
CA ASP A 153 -22.09 -10.23 2.32
C ASP A 153 -20.75 -10.36 1.56
N THR A 154 -19.80 -11.15 2.05
CA THR A 154 -18.51 -11.41 1.35
C THR A 154 -18.68 -11.92 -0.07
N GLU A 155 -19.74 -12.69 -0.33
CA GLU A 155 -20.08 -13.24 -1.64
C GLU A 155 -20.53 -12.14 -2.62
N HIS A 156 -21.33 -11.19 -2.14
CA HIS A 156 -21.77 -10.04 -2.94
C HIS A 156 -20.59 -9.11 -3.26
N ILE A 157 -19.74 -8.82 -2.27
CA ILE A 157 -18.54 -8.01 -2.48
C ILE A 157 -17.58 -8.72 -3.44
N SER A 158 -17.41 -10.04 -3.32
CA SER A 158 -16.57 -10.83 -4.23
C SER A 158 -17.07 -10.74 -5.67
N SER A 159 -18.39 -10.80 -5.89
CA SER A 159 -19.00 -10.61 -7.21
C SER A 159 -18.68 -9.24 -7.78
N ILE A 160 -18.86 -8.17 -7.01
CA ILE A 160 -18.52 -6.79 -7.43
C ILE A 160 -17.03 -6.67 -7.76
N VAL A 161 -16.16 -7.23 -6.91
CA VAL A 161 -14.71 -7.19 -7.12
C VAL A 161 -14.34 -7.90 -8.42
N LEU A 162 -14.84 -9.11 -8.66
CA LEU A 162 -14.57 -9.86 -9.89
C LEU A 162 -15.05 -9.13 -11.15
N GLN A 163 -16.25 -8.55 -11.12
CA GLN A 163 -16.81 -7.83 -12.27
C GLN A 163 -16.00 -6.57 -12.64
N ASN A 164 -15.62 -5.76 -11.65
CA ASN A 164 -14.83 -4.55 -11.86
C ASN A 164 -13.35 -4.84 -12.16
N LEU A 165 -12.78 -5.84 -11.49
CA LEU A 165 -11.35 -6.16 -11.64
C LEU A 165 -11.03 -6.60 -13.07
N GLY A 166 -11.90 -7.42 -13.68
CA GLY A 166 -11.67 -7.90 -15.05
C GLY A 166 -11.47 -6.77 -16.07
N GLN A 167 -12.06 -5.58 -15.84
CA GLN A 167 -11.94 -4.42 -16.73
C GLN A 167 -10.79 -3.46 -16.37
N THR A 168 -10.22 -3.57 -15.17
CA THR A 168 -9.26 -2.61 -14.61
C THR A 168 -7.86 -3.18 -14.45
N LEU A 169 -7.68 -4.47 -14.67
CA LEU A 169 -6.36 -5.11 -14.66
C LEU A 169 -5.43 -4.48 -15.72
N PRO A 170 -4.12 -4.36 -15.43
CA PRO A 170 -3.16 -3.98 -16.44
C PRO A 170 -3.02 -5.07 -17.51
N PRO A 171 -2.44 -4.76 -18.70
CA PRO A 171 -2.22 -5.76 -19.75
C PRO A 171 -1.28 -6.89 -19.33
N VAL A 172 -0.39 -6.66 -18.37
CA VAL A 172 0.56 -7.64 -17.86
C VAL A 172 0.64 -7.56 -16.34
N LEU A 173 0.53 -8.70 -15.66
CA LEU A 173 0.89 -8.86 -14.25
C LEU A 173 1.91 -9.98 -14.10
N GLU A 174 2.82 -9.82 -13.14
CA GLU A 174 3.69 -10.89 -12.67
C GLU A 174 2.99 -11.80 -11.67
N TYR A 175 2.04 -11.24 -10.90
CA TYR A 175 1.30 -12.00 -9.90
C TYR A 175 -0.05 -11.36 -9.58
N LEU A 176 -1.08 -12.19 -9.46
CA LEU A 176 -2.40 -11.81 -8.98
C LEU A 176 -2.82 -12.75 -7.85
N ASN A 177 -3.05 -12.19 -6.66
CA ASN A 177 -3.58 -12.91 -5.50
C ASN A 177 -4.98 -12.42 -5.16
N LEU A 178 -5.95 -13.34 -5.14
CA LEU A 178 -7.35 -13.05 -4.84
C LEU A 178 -7.81 -13.96 -3.70
N VAL A 179 -8.07 -13.37 -2.54
CA VAL A 179 -8.66 -14.05 -1.38
C VAL A 179 -10.13 -13.65 -1.29
N LEU A 180 -10.98 -14.32 -2.09
CA LEU A 180 -12.39 -13.99 -2.31
C LEU A 180 -13.29 -15.22 -2.13
N LYS A 181 -14.59 -15.00 -1.90
CA LYS A 181 -15.61 -16.06 -1.98
C LYS A 181 -16.23 -16.08 -3.38
N ILE A 182 -15.82 -17.03 -4.19
CA ILE A 182 -16.09 -17.03 -5.63
C ILE A 182 -17.35 -17.83 -5.98
N LYS A 183 -18.24 -17.23 -6.78
CA LYS A 183 -19.25 -17.96 -7.57
C LYS A 183 -18.71 -18.26 -8.96
N ALA A 184 -19.07 -19.42 -9.51
CA ALA A 184 -18.62 -19.85 -10.83
C ALA A 184 -19.00 -18.84 -11.93
N ASP A 185 -20.23 -18.35 -11.93
CA ASP A 185 -20.73 -17.42 -12.95
C ASP A 185 -19.98 -16.08 -12.92
N ASP A 186 -19.73 -15.52 -11.73
CA ASP A 186 -18.95 -14.27 -11.57
C ASP A 186 -17.49 -14.46 -12.01
N PHE A 187 -16.91 -15.63 -11.73
CA PHE A 187 -15.55 -15.95 -12.16
C PHE A 187 -15.44 -16.09 -13.67
N GLU A 188 -16.43 -16.71 -14.31
CA GLU A 188 -16.49 -16.79 -15.77
C GLU A 188 -16.54 -15.39 -16.40
N VAL A 189 -17.34 -14.48 -15.84
CA VAL A 189 -17.38 -13.07 -16.27
C VAL A 189 -16.02 -12.39 -16.09
N PHE A 190 -15.36 -12.58 -14.94
CA PHE A 190 -14.02 -12.07 -14.71
C PHE A 190 -13.00 -12.57 -15.76
N LEU A 191 -13.00 -13.88 -16.07
CA LEU A 191 -12.11 -14.46 -17.07
C LEU A 191 -12.37 -13.92 -18.48
N LYS A 192 -13.63 -13.72 -18.86
CA LYS A 192 -14.00 -13.11 -20.15
C LYS A 192 -13.53 -11.66 -20.22
N ASN A 193 -13.72 -10.89 -19.15
CA ASN A 193 -13.33 -9.49 -19.12
C ASN A 193 -11.80 -9.30 -19.07
N SER A 194 -11.07 -10.24 -18.45
CA SER A 194 -9.61 -10.20 -18.33
C SER A 194 -8.86 -10.93 -19.45
N GLN A 195 -9.53 -11.27 -20.56
CA GLN A 195 -8.93 -12.03 -21.68
C GLN A 195 -7.69 -11.35 -22.29
N ASP A 196 -7.60 -10.02 -22.19
CA ASP A 196 -6.49 -9.20 -22.72
C ASP A 196 -5.37 -8.97 -21.68
N THR A 197 -5.53 -9.47 -20.45
CA THR A 197 -4.52 -9.43 -19.40
C THR A 197 -3.69 -10.71 -19.40
N PHE A 198 -2.38 -10.58 -19.58
CA PHE A 198 -1.44 -11.67 -19.40
C PHE A 198 -0.94 -11.72 -17.94
N ILE A 199 -1.21 -12.83 -17.24
CA ILE A 199 -0.71 -13.07 -15.88
C ILE A 199 0.36 -14.15 -15.95
N LYS A 200 1.59 -13.85 -15.50
CA LYS A 200 2.66 -14.84 -15.44
C LYS A 200 2.28 -15.99 -14.49
N LYS A 201 2.68 -17.20 -14.88
CA LYS A 201 2.47 -18.43 -14.09
C LYS A 201 3.42 -18.51 -12.91
#